data_AF-A0A1Q3LMJ1-F1
#
_entry.id   AF-A0A1Q3LMJ1-F1
#
_cell.length_a   1.000
_cell.length_b   1.000
_cell.length_c   1.000
_cell.angle_alpha   90.00
_cell.angle_beta   90.00
_cell.angle_gamma   90.00
#
_symmetry.space_group_name_H-M   'P 1'
#
loop_
_entity.id
_entity.type
_entity.pdbx_description
1 polymer ?
#
loop_
_entity_poly.entity_id
_entity_poly.type
_entity_poly.pdbx_seq_one_letter_code
_entity_poly.pdbx_strand_id
1 'polypeptide(L)' 'MAEATDDYRAHQETYTAFNKLVTFTVLWIVLLLVSMALGLVGGLHILGLLLGVGGSIALLIGFAVLS' A
#
# COMPACT_ATOMS: atom_id res chain seq x y z
N MET A 1 9.07 36.77 -7.16
CA MET A 1 7.80 36.24 -6.61
C MET A 1 7.21 35.07 -7.42
N ALA A 2 7.71 34.75 -8.62
CA ALA A 2 7.31 33.53 -9.35
C ALA A 2 7.90 32.23 -8.77
N GLU A 3 9.12 32.31 -8.22
CA GLU A 3 9.87 31.16 -7.67
C GLU A 3 9.16 30.47 -6.48
N ALA A 4 8.57 31.24 -5.56
CA ALA A 4 7.85 30.71 -4.40
C ALA A 4 6.56 29.95 -4.76
N THR A 5 5.97 30.19 -5.93
CA THR A 5 4.73 29.51 -6.36
C THR A 5 5.05 28.18 -7.03
N ASP A 6 6.17 28.10 -7.78
CA ASP A 6 6.63 26.87 -8.42
C ASP A 6 7.16 25.86 -7.39
N ASP A 7 7.90 26.33 -6.37
CA ASP A 7 8.37 25.49 -5.25
C ASP A 7 7.20 24.84 -4.49
N TYR A 8 6.13 25.61 -4.25
CA TYR A 8 4.94 25.10 -3.57
C TYR A 8 4.26 23.96 -4.35
N ARG A 9 4.17 24.07 -5.68
CA ARG A 9 3.60 23.00 -6.52
C ARG A 9 4.47 21.74 -6.49
N ALA A 10 5.79 21.88 -6.60
CA ALA A 10 6.72 20.75 -6.53
C ALA A 10 6.65 20.02 -5.17
N HIS A 11 6.48 20.77 -4.08
CA HIS A 11 6.28 20.20 -2.75
C HIS A 11 4.96 19.44 -2.67
N GLN A 12 3.86 20.00 -3.18
CA GLN A 12 2.57 19.31 -3.20
C GLN A 12 2.60 17.99 -3.99
N GLU A 13 3.25 17.98 -5.16
CA GLU A 13 3.40 16.76 -5.97
C GLU A 13 4.16 15.67 -5.20
N THR A 14 5.24 16.06 -4.53
CA THR A 14 6.04 15.14 -3.69
C THR A 14 5.24 14.59 -2.52
N TYR A 15 4.53 15.43 -1.77
CA TYR A 15 3.67 14.98 -0.66
C TYR A 15 2.56 14.05 -1.14
N THR A 16 1.98 14.33 -2.30
CA THR A 16 0.93 13.50 -2.88
C THR A 16 1.46 12.11 -3.24
N ALA A 17 2.63 12.03 -3.90
CA ALA A 17 3.28 10.77 -4.21
C ALA A 17 3.70 10.00 -2.95
N PHE A 18 4.26 10.70 -1.96
CA PHE A 18 4.62 10.11 -0.68
C PHE A 18 3.40 9.54 0.06
N ASN A 19 2.30 10.30 0.11
CA ASN A 19 1.07 9.85 0.77
C ASN A 19 0.47 8.61 0.09
N LYS A 20 0.55 8.51 -1.25
CA LYS A 20 0.16 7.29 -1.99
C LYS A 20 1.00 6.09 -1.56
N LEU A 21 2.32 6.25 -1.46
CA LEU A 21 3.24 5.19 -1.02
C LEU A 21 2.98 4.77 0.43
N VAL A 22 2.76 5.73 1.32
CA VAL A 22 2.39 5.46 2.73
C VAL A 22 1.08 4.69 2.80
N THR A 23 0.06 5.12 2.05
CA THR A 23 -1.25 4.46 2.01
C THR A 23 -1.13 3.01 1.55
N PHE A 24 -0.40 2.77 0.45
CA PHE A 24 -0.11 1.42 -0.04
C PHE A 24 0.58 0.57 1.02
N THR A 25 1.63 1.13 1.66
CA THR A 25 2.42 0.43 2.68
C THR A 25 1.55 0.05 3.88
N VAL A 26 0.68 0.95 4.35
CA VAL A 26 -0.25 0.67 5.46
C VAL A 26 -1.21 -0.47 5.09
N LEU A 27 -1.83 -0.41 3.91
CA LEU A 27 -2.74 -1.46 3.45
C LEU A 27 -2.04 -2.81 3.30
N TRP A 28 -0.80 -2.80 2.80
CA TRP A 28 0.00 -4.01 2.66
C TRP A 28 0.39 -4.61 4.01
N ILE A 29 0.79 -3.79 4.99
CA ILE A 29 1.06 -4.26 6.35
C ILE A 29 -0.18 -4.89 6.97
N VAL A 30 -1.35 -4.24 6.84
CA VAL A 30 -2.62 -4.80 7.35
C VAL A 30 -2.92 -6.16 6.70
N LEU A 31 -2.74 -6.28 5.39
CA LEU A 31 -2.91 -7.56 4.69
C LEU A 31 -1.99 -8.66 5.24
N LEU A 32 -0.70 -8.34 5.45
CA LEU A 32 0.25 -9.31 6.00
C LEU A 32 -0.17 -9.76 7.40
N LEU A 33 -0.57 -8.83 8.27
CA LEU A 33 -1.01 -9.14 9.62
C LEU A 33 -2.26 -10.05 9.61
N VAL A 34 -3.23 -9.75 8.75
CA VAL A 34 -4.44 -10.60 8.58
C VAL A 34 -4.07 -11.98 8.04
N SER A 35 -3.16 -12.06 7.07
CA SER A 35 -2.70 -13.33 6.49
C SER A 35 -1.97 -14.18 7.51
N MET A 36 -1.11 -13.57 8.33
CA MET A 36 -0.44 -14.22 9.45
C MET A 36 -1.44 -14.68 10.51
N ALA A 37 -2.44 -13.85 10.85
CA ALA A 37 -3.48 -14.22 11.81
C ALA A 37 -4.30 -15.43 11.32
N LEU A 38 -4.69 -15.45 10.05
CA LEU A 38 -5.39 -16.60 9.45
C LEU A 38 -4.56 -17.88 9.47
N GLY A 39 -3.26 -17.78 9.14
CA GLY A 39 -2.36 -18.92 9.14
C GLY A 39 -2.01 -19.44 10.53
N LEU A 40 -1.62 -18.56 11.46
CA LEU A 40 -1.15 -18.93 12.80
C LEU A 40 -2.29 -19.15 13.79
N VAL A 41 -3.26 -18.24 13.84
CA VAL A 41 -4.34 -18.27 14.84
C VAL A 41 -5.52 -19.11 14.32
N GLY A 42 -5.86 -18.97 13.04
CA GLY A 42 -6.98 -19.70 12.43
C GLY A 42 -6.67 -21.14 12.02
N GLY A 43 -5.38 -21.55 11.98
CA GLY A 43 -4.95 -22.85 11.45
C GLY A 43 -5.20 -23.03 9.94
N LEU A 44 -5.60 -21.96 9.24
CA LEU A 44 -5.95 -21.97 7.82
C LEU A 44 -4.73 -21.59 6.98
N HIS A 45 -3.65 -22.37 7.08
CA HIS A 45 -2.35 -22.05 6.49
C HIS A 45 -2.40 -21.78 4.98
N ILE A 46 -3.12 -22.60 4.21
CA ILE A 46 -3.23 -22.46 2.76
C ILE A 46 -3.98 -21.17 2.40
N LEU A 47 -5.09 -20.88 3.09
CA LEU A 47 -5.86 -19.66 2.85
C LEU A 47 -5.07 -18.41 3.26
N GLY A 48 -4.33 -18.45 4.38
CA GLY A 48 -3.42 -17.38 4.78
C GLY A 48 -2.34 -17.11 3.73
N LEU A 49 -1.75 -18.17 3.15
CA LEU A 49 -0.74 -18.03 2.10
C LEU A 49 -1.34 -17.49 0.78
N LEU A 50 -2.48 -18.03 0.34
CA LEU A 50 -3.17 -17.56 -0.87
C LEU A 50 -3.62 -16.11 -0.72
N LEU A 51 -4.16 -15.72 0.44
CA LEU A 51 -4.57 -14.35 0.71
C LEU A 51 -3.35 -13.41 0.77
N GLY A 52 -2.26 -13.81 1.42
CA GLY A 52 -1.06 -12.99 1.54
C GLY A 52 -0.40 -12.73 0.19
N VAL A 53 -0.18 -13.78 -0.61
CA VAL A 53 0.44 -13.66 -1.94
C VAL A 53 -0.53 -13.00 -2.92
N GLY A 54 -1.74 -13.52 -3.05
CA GLY A 54 -2.75 -13.02 -3.98
C GLY A 54 -3.17 -11.59 -3.65
N GLY A 55 -3.36 -11.26 -2.38
CA GLY A 55 -3.67 -9.91 -1.93
C GLY A 55 -2.52 -8.94 -2.17
N SER A 56 -1.26 -9.37 -2.01
CA SER A 56 -0.10 -8.51 -2.31
C SER A 56 -0.04 -8.18 -3.81
N ILE A 57 -0.27 -9.17 -4.67
CA ILE A 57 -0.37 -8.96 -6.12
C ILE A 57 -1.53 -8.02 -6.44
N ALA A 58 -2.70 -8.21 -5.84
CA ALA A 58 -3.87 -7.35 -6.06
C ALA A 58 -3.60 -5.90 -5.62
N LEU A 59 -2.95 -5.71 -4.47
CA LEU A 59 -2.56 -4.38 -3.99
C LEU A 59 -1.54 -3.72 -4.92
N LEU A 60 -0.56 -4.47 -5.45
CA LEU A 60 0.40 -3.94 -6.42
C LEU A 60 -0.27 -3.52 -7.73
N ILE A 61 -1.21 -4.31 -8.23
CA ILE A 61 -1.99 -3.96 -9.42
C ILE A 61 -2.84 -2.72 -9.14
N GLY A 62 -3.56 -2.69 -8.01
CA GLY A 62 -4.37 -1.55 -7.61
C GLY A 62 -3.54 -0.27 -7.47
N PHE A 63 -2.37 -0.37 -6.86
CA PHE A 63 -1.42 0.74 -6.76
C PHE A 63 -0.96 1.20 -8.16
N ALA A 64 -0.56 0.29 -9.04
CA ALA A 64 -0.08 0.65 -10.37
C ALA A 64 -1.16 1.26 -11.28
N VAL A 65 -2.43 0.88 -11.11
CA VAL A 65 -3.54 1.29 -11.99
C VAL A 65 -4.34 2.48 -11.45
N LEU A 66 -4.51 2.58 -10.13
CA LEU A 66 -5.39 3.57 -9.49
C LEU A 66 -4.62 4.72 -8.82
N SER A 67 -3.29 4.63 -8.72
CA SER A 67 -2.45 5.73 -8.21
C SER A 67 -2.03 6.69 -9.32
#